data_AF-A0AAW2RCA6-F1
#
_entry.id   AF-A0AAW2RCA6-F1
#
_cell.length_a   1.000
_cell.length_b   1.000
_cell.length_c   1.000
_cell.angle_alpha   90.00
_cell.angle_beta   90.00
_cell.angle_gamma   90.00
#
_symmetry.space_group_name_H-M   'P 1'
#
loop_
_entity.id
_entity.type
_entity.pdbx_description
1 polymer ?
#
loop_
_entity_poly.entity_id
_entity_poly.type
_entity_poly.pdbx_seq_one_letter_code
_entity_poly.pdbx_strand_id
1 'polypeptide(L)'
;MPCNLDVEFSFYVSPSPGRNTEESIDGKRKRLKPGKVSPSRPVPSHIPRPPYVKSRKMPGIASGPEIHDEKGIECMRASGKLAAQVLQYAGTLVKPGITTDEIDEAVHQMIIDNGAYPSPLGYGGFPKSVCTSVNECICHGIPDSRVLEDGDIINIDVTVYLNGYHGDTSATYFVGEVDEKAKNLVKVTKECLDKAISVCAPGVKFNKIGKTIHDHADKHNYGVVQQFVGHGVGRVFHSDPVVLHYRNNGRERMVLNQTFTIEPMLTIGSINPVMWDDNWTVVTQDGSLSAQFEHTILITNDGAEILTQC
;
A
#
# COMPACT_ATOMS: atom_id res chain seq x y z
N MET A 1 22.58 -3.11 22.23
CA MET A 1 21.27 -2.61 22.72
C MET A 1 20.29 -2.84 21.57
N PRO A 2 19.32 -3.74 21.69
CA PRO A 2 18.33 -3.88 20.64
C PRO A 2 17.42 -2.64 20.69
N CYS A 3 17.32 -1.93 19.57
CA CYS A 3 16.23 -0.99 19.35
C CYS A 3 14.96 -1.83 19.18
N ASN A 4 14.19 -2.00 20.26
CA ASN A 4 12.77 -2.36 20.11
C ASN A 4 12.08 -1.15 19.50
N LEU A 5 11.99 -1.12 18.17
CA LEU A 5 10.92 -0.42 17.50
C LEU A 5 9.72 -1.35 17.59
N ASP A 6 8.94 -1.21 18.66
CA ASP A 6 7.57 -1.71 18.71
C ASP A 6 6.79 -0.91 17.66
N VAL A 7 6.87 -1.33 16.39
CA VAL A 7 6.03 -0.79 15.32
C VAL A 7 4.65 -1.45 15.47
N GLU A 8 3.98 -1.12 16.58
CA GLU A 8 2.53 -1.19 16.62
C GLU A 8 2.04 -0.09 15.67
N PHE A 9 1.31 -0.47 14.62
CA PHE A 9 0.67 0.41 13.63
C PHE A 9 -0.31 1.45 14.22
N SER A 10 -0.30 1.70 15.54
CA SER A 10 -1.38 2.34 16.29
C SER A 10 -1.02 3.60 17.09
N PHE A 11 0.23 4.07 17.20
CA PHE A 11 0.53 5.12 18.20
C PHE A 11 1.32 6.34 17.74
N TYR A 12 1.06 6.89 16.54
CA TYR A 12 1.44 8.30 16.24
C TYR A 12 0.46 9.04 15.32
N VAL A 13 -0.75 8.52 15.10
CA VAL A 13 -1.78 9.23 14.34
C VAL A 13 -2.73 9.88 15.33
N SER A 14 -2.81 11.21 15.30
CA SER A 14 -3.74 11.92 16.20
C SER A 14 -5.18 11.59 15.79
N PRO A 15 -6.06 11.22 16.75
CA PRO A 15 -7.47 11.03 16.45
C PRO A 15 -8.08 12.33 15.94
N SER A 16 -9.01 12.23 15.00
CA SER A 16 -9.65 13.39 14.38
C SER A 16 -10.40 14.24 15.42
N PRO A 17 -10.09 15.53 15.60
CA PRO A 17 -11.02 16.43 16.26
C PRO A 17 -12.16 16.71 15.28
N GLY A 18 -13.38 16.35 15.66
CA GLY A 18 -14.58 16.47 14.82
C GLY A 18 -14.63 17.82 14.11
N ARG A 19 -14.66 17.80 12.77
CA ARG A 19 -14.65 19.03 11.96
C ARG A 19 -15.72 19.00 10.87
N ASN A 20 -16.78 19.75 11.16
CA ASN A 20 -17.66 20.37 10.18
C ASN A 20 -16.94 21.59 9.58
N THR A 21 -16.50 21.53 8.33
CA THR A 21 -16.50 22.69 7.42
C THR A 21 -16.55 22.19 5.98
N GLU A 22 -17.47 22.73 5.19
CA GLU A 22 -17.51 22.60 3.73
C GLU A 22 -16.37 23.41 3.08
N GLU A 23 -15.16 23.33 3.64
CA GLU A 23 -14.00 24.07 3.15
C GLU A 23 -13.46 23.39 1.89
N SER A 24 -13.66 24.09 0.78
CA SER A 24 -13.00 23.82 -0.49
C SER A 24 -11.49 23.90 -0.30
N ILE A 25 -10.78 22.81 -0.59
CA ILE A 25 -9.32 22.77 -0.64
C ILE A 25 -8.90 23.34 -2.01
N ASP A 26 -8.04 24.34 -1.99
CA ASP A 26 -7.53 25.05 -3.17
C ASP A 26 -8.64 25.61 -4.10
N GLY A 27 -9.84 25.85 -3.57
CA GLY A 27 -10.96 26.46 -4.29
C GLY A 27 -11.72 25.55 -5.26
N LYS A 28 -11.32 24.27 -5.40
CA LYS A 28 -11.92 23.33 -6.38
C LYS A 28 -12.36 21.99 -5.79
N ARG A 29 -11.63 21.44 -4.81
CA ARG A 29 -11.84 20.06 -4.35
C ARG A 29 -12.47 20.03 -2.97
N LYS A 30 -13.51 19.22 -2.79
CA LYS A 30 -14.10 18.98 -1.47
C LYS A 30 -13.24 17.99 -0.68
N ARG A 31 -13.21 18.17 0.63
CA ARG A 31 -12.70 17.16 1.57
C ARG A 31 -13.41 15.84 1.38
N LEU A 32 -12.65 14.75 1.45
CA LEU A 32 -13.21 13.40 1.53
C LEU A 32 -14.08 13.23 2.77
N LYS A 33 -15.11 12.41 2.61
CA LYS A 33 -16.01 11.97 3.66
C LYS A 33 -16.23 10.47 3.51
N PRO A 34 -16.40 9.72 4.61
CA PRO A 34 -16.80 8.33 4.54
C PRO A 34 -18.14 8.17 3.80
N GLY A 35 -18.18 7.24 2.85
CA GLY A 35 -19.39 6.73 2.24
C GLY A 35 -20.02 5.59 3.05
N LYS A 36 -21.04 4.96 2.48
CA LYS A 36 -21.66 3.77 3.07
C LYS A 36 -20.85 2.53 2.70
N VAL A 37 -20.34 1.83 3.70
CA VAL A 37 -19.64 0.54 3.53
C VAL A 37 -20.67 -0.60 3.39
N SER A 38 -20.59 -1.37 2.31
CA SER A 38 -21.43 -2.58 2.12
C SER A 38 -20.90 -3.77 2.94
N PRO A 39 -21.73 -4.80 3.23
CA PRO A 39 -21.29 -5.98 3.98
C PRO A 39 -20.06 -6.67 3.37
N SER A 40 -19.24 -7.31 4.20
CA SER A 40 -18.08 -8.08 3.74
C SER A 40 -18.50 -9.22 2.79
N ARG A 41 -17.70 -9.43 1.75
CA ARG A 41 -17.96 -10.41 0.69
C ARG A 41 -17.50 -11.81 1.13
N PRO A 42 -18.29 -12.87 0.85
CA PRO A 42 -17.95 -14.22 1.30
C PRO A 42 -16.85 -14.84 0.44
N VAL A 43 -15.89 -15.49 1.08
CA VAL A 43 -14.88 -16.31 0.41
C VAL A 43 -15.32 -17.79 0.44
N PRO A 44 -15.37 -18.51 -0.70
CA PRO A 44 -15.67 -19.94 -0.74
C PRO A 44 -14.81 -20.78 0.22
N SER A 45 -15.38 -21.83 0.80
CA SER A 45 -14.71 -22.64 1.83
C SER A 45 -13.44 -23.34 1.32
N HIS A 46 -13.39 -23.70 0.04
CA HIS A 46 -12.27 -24.39 -0.59
C HIS A 46 -11.02 -23.51 -0.80
N ILE A 47 -11.15 -22.18 -0.74
CA ILE A 47 -10.01 -21.28 -0.86
C ILE A 47 -9.18 -21.30 0.44
N PRO A 48 -7.86 -21.57 0.37
CA PRO A 48 -6.98 -21.49 1.53
C PRO A 48 -7.02 -20.10 2.17
N ARG A 49 -7.15 -20.06 3.50
CA ARG A 49 -7.21 -18.80 4.26
C ARG A 49 -5.92 -18.59 5.04
N PRO A 50 -5.40 -17.35 5.10
CA PRO A 50 -4.26 -17.05 5.95
C PRO A 50 -4.61 -17.16 7.45
N PRO A 51 -3.63 -17.40 8.33
CA PRO A 51 -3.90 -17.73 9.74
C PRO A 51 -4.67 -16.66 10.53
N TYR A 52 -4.48 -15.38 10.20
CA TYR A 52 -5.10 -14.26 10.93
C TYR A 52 -6.62 -14.20 10.77
N VAL A 53 -7.22 -14.80 9.73
CA VAL A 53 -8.67 -14.78 9.50
C VAL A 53 -9.44 -15.45 10.65
N LYS A 54 -8.78 -16.32 11.43
CA LYS A 54 -9.37 -16.97 12.61
C LYS A 54 -9.26 -16.12 13.89
N SER A 55 -8.59 -14.97 13.83
CA SER A 55 -8.30 -14.09 14.95
C SER A 55 -8.92 -12.72 14.73
N ARG A 56 -9.41 -12.09 15.81
CA ARG A 56 -9.81 -10.67 15.81
C ARG A 56 -8.70 -9.74 16.29
N LYS A 57 -7.54 -10.28 16.67
CA LYS A 57 -6.39 -9.47 17.09
C LYS A 57 -5.71 -8.90 15.86
N MET A 58 -5.34 -7.63 15.94
CA MET A 58 -4.46 -7.00 14.96
C MET A 58 -3.14 -7.80 14.89
N PRO A 59 -2.76 -8.34 13.72
CA PRO A 59 -1.45 -8.95 13.57
C PRO A 59 -0.37 -7.87 13.66
N GLY A 60 0.63 -8.06 14.52
CA GLY A 60 1.82 -7.22 14.54
C GLY A 60 2.79 -7.61 13.42
N ILE A 61 3.89 -6.87 13.29
CA ILE A 61 4.99 -7.25 12.38
C ILE A 61 5.65 -8.52 12.92
N ALA A 62 5.62 -9.59 12.13
CA ALA A 62 6.27 -10.85 12.50
C ALA A 62 7.80 -10.69 12.51
N SER A 63 8.45 -11.30 13.51
CA SER A 63 9.90 -11.21 13.62
C SER A 63 10.60 -12.08 12.59
N GLY A 64 11.66 -11.53 11.99
CA GLY A 64 12.55 -12.21 11.07
C GLY A 64 12.21 -11.99 9.59
N PRO A 65 13.24 -11.98 8.73
CA PRO A 65 13.05 -11.74 7.30
C PRO A 65 12.41 -12.93 6.58
N GLU A 66 11.57 -12.64 5.59
CA GLU A 66 11.08 -13.65 4.64
C GLU A 66 12.18 -14.01 3.64
N ILE A 67 12.94 -15.05 3.97
CA ILE A 67 13.97 -15.66 3.11
C ILE A 67 13.44 -16.99 2.59
N HIS A 68 13.64 -17.22 1.29
CA HIS A 68 13.03 -18.35 0.58
C HIS A 68 14.06 -19.31 -0.02
N ASP A 69 13.67 -20.58 -0.07
CA ASP A 69 14.27 -21.57 -0.95
C ASP A 69 13.68 -21.43 -2.37
N GLU A 70 14.12 -22.27 -3.30
CA GLU A 70 13.68 -22.23 -4.71
C GLU A 70 12.15 -22.33 -4.84
N LYS A 71 11.52 -23.24 -4.07
CA LYS A 71 10.07 -23.42 -4.08
C LYS A 71 9.33 -22.20 -3.53
N GLY A 72 9.83 -21.62 -2.43
CA GLY A 72 9.26 -20.40 -1.87
C GLY A 72 9.34 -19.23 -2.85
N ILE A 73 10.45 -19.11 -3.60
CA ILE A 73 10.60 -18.10 -4.65
C ILE A 73 9.57 -18.30 -5.77
N GLU A 74 9.32 -19.54 -6.21
CA GLU A 74 8.29 -19.83 -7.22
C GLU A 74 6.89 -19.45 -6.72
N CYS A 75 6.57 -19.74 -5.45
CA CYS A 75 5.31 -19.30 -4.86
C CYS A 75 5.20 -17.78 -4.78
N MET A 76 6.27 -17.09 -4.38
CA MET A 76 6.32 -15.62 -4.35
C MET A 76 6.12 -15.01 -5.74
N ARG A 77 6.75 -15.57 -6.78
CA ARG A 77 6.52 -15.15 -8.17
C ARG A 77 5.08 -15.37 -8.61
N ALA A 78 4.48 -16.50 -8.24
CA ALA A 78 3.08 -16.79 -8.57
C ALA A 78 2.11 -15.81 -7.88
N SER A 79 2.27 -15.58 -6.57
CA SER A 79 1.45 -14.62 -5.81
C SER A 79 1.65 -13.18 -6.31
N GLY A 80 2.90 -12.77 -6.54
CA GLY A 80 3.21 -11.44 -7.06
C GLY A 80 2.64 -11.19 -8.46
N LYS A 81 2.75 -12.18 -9.35
CA LYS A 81 2.15 -12.11 -10.69
C LYS A 81 0.63 -11.97 -10.61
N LEU A 82 -0.04 -12.74 -9.76
CA LEU A 82 -1.49 -12.63 -9.61
C LEU A 82 -1.90 -11.26 -9.04
N ALA A 83 -1.19 -10.76 -8.02
CA ALA A 83 -1.45 -9.43 -7.45
C ALA A 83 -1.32 -8.33 -8.52
N ALA A 84 -0.27 -8.39 -9.34
CA ALA A 84 -0.07 -7.44 -10.43
C ALA A 84 -1.14 -7.53 -11.52
N GLN A 85 -1.62 -8.74 -11.85
CA GLN A 85 -2.73 -8.94 -12.80
C GLN A 85 -4.04 -8.37 -12.26
N VAL A 86 -4.32 -8.58 -10.97
CA VAL A 86 -5.50 -8.02 -10.29
C VAL A 86 -5.43 -6.49 -10.23
N LEU A 87 -4.27 -5.92 -9.90
CA LEU A 87 -4.06 -4.47 -9.91
C LEU A 87 -4.23 -3.88 -11.31
N GLN A 88 -3.66 -4.51 -12.34
CA GLN A 88 -3.83 -4.09 -13.73
C GLN A 88 -5.31 -4.09 -14.13
N TYR A 89 -6.06 -5.14 -13.78
CA TYR A 89 -7.50 -5.21 -14.03
C TYR A 89 -8.26 -4.11 -13.29
N ALA A 90 -7.98 -3.90 -11.99
CA ALA A 90 -8.60 -2.84 -11.20
C ALA A 90 -8.39 -1.45 -11.84
N GLY A 91 -7.18 -1.19 -12.35
CA GLY A 91 -6.87 0.03 -13.09
C GLY A 91 -7.74 0.26 -14.32
N THR A 92 -8.21 -0.80 -15.00
CA THR A 92 -9.12 -0.66 -16.17
C THR A 92 -10.54 -0.22 -15.79
N LEU A 93 -10.91 -0.36 -14.51
CA LEU A 93 -12.22 0.03 -13.99
C LEU A 93 -12.27 1.50 -13.60
N VAL A 94 -11.11 2.12 -13.38
CA VAL A 94 -10.99 3.50 -12.89
C VAL A 94 -11.51 4.49 -13.93
N LYS A 95 -12.66 5.10 -13.64
CA LYS A 95 -13.31 6.12 -14.46
C LYS A 95 -14.28 6.96 -13.63
N PRO A 96 -14.63 8.18 -14.06
CA PRO A 96 -15.68 8.94 -13.40
C PRO A 96 -16.99 8.14 -13.32
N GLY A 97 -17.67 8.20 -12.17
CA GLY A 97 -18.97 7.57 -11.96
C GLY A 97 -18.95 6.16 -11.36
N ILE A 98 -17.79 5.48 -11.29
CA ILE A 98 -17.67 4.20 -10.56
C ILE A 98 -17.49 4.45 -9.06
N THR A 99 -18.00 3.57 -8.21
CA THR A 99 -17.72 3.60 -6.77
C THR A 99 -16.47 2.80 -6.41
N THR A 100 -15.84 3.11 -5.28
CA THR A 100 -14.73 2.29 -4.76
C THR A 100 -15.20 0.89 -4.36
N ASP A 101 -16.44 0.73 -3.89
CA ASP A 101 -17.03 -0.59 -3.59
C ASP A 101 -17.28 -1.46 -4.84
N GLU A 102 -17.57 -0.87 -6.00
CA GLU A 102 -17.63 -1.60 -7.28
C GLU A 102 -16.25 -2.08 -7.73
N ILE A 103 -15.18 -1.32 -7.44
CA ILE A 103 -13.80 -1.76 -7.67
C ILE A 103 -13.45 -2.93 -6.73
N ASP A 104 -13.78 -2.83 -5.44
CA ASP A 104 -13.60 -3.93 -4.48
C ASP A 104 -14.34 -5.20 -4.91
N GLU A 105 -15.56 -5.08 -5.43
CA GLU A 105 -16.33 -6.22 -5.92
C GLU A 105 -15.59 -6.97 -7.02
N ALA A 106 -15.12 -6.23 -8.03
CA ALA A 106 -14.46 -6.78 -9.19
C ALA A 106 -13.09 -7.39 -8.81
N VAL A 107 -12.33 -6.72 -7.94
CA VAL A 107 -11.07 -7.21 -7.40
C VAL A 107 -11.28 -8.48 -6.58
N HIS A 108 -12.27 -8.47 -5.67
CA HIS A 108 -12.64 -9.64 -4.88
C HIS A 108 -12.93 -10.83 -5.80
N GLN A 109 -13.83 -10.65 -6.77
CA GLN A 109 -14.22 -11.74 -7.66
C GLN A 109 -13.02 -12.30 -8.45
N MET A 110 -12.17 -11.44 -9.02
CA MET A 110 -10.99 -11.90 -9.76
C MET A 110 -10.02 -12.70 -8.89
N ILE A 111 -9.80 -12.28 -7.63
CA ILE A 111 -8.96 -13.00 -6.68
C ILE A 111 -9.53 -14.39 -6.39
N ILE A 112 -10.84 -14.47 -6.16
CA ILE A 112 -11.56 -15.74 -5.89
C ILE A 112 -11.52 -16.67 -7.11
N ASP A 113 -11.74 -16.15 -8.31
CA ASP A 113 -11.71 -16.93 -9.55
C ASP A 113 -10.33 -17.53 -9.85
N ASN A 114 -9.27 -16.92 -9.31
CA ASN A 114 -7.90 -17.43 -9.38
C ASN A 114 -7.50 -18.31 -8.18
N GLY A 115 -8.46 -18.69 -7.34
CA GLY A 115 -8.24 -19.60 -6.20
C GLY A 115 -7.42 -19.00 -5.06
N ALA A 116 -7.31 -17.67 -5.01
CA ALA A 116 -6.57 -16.94 -3.98
C ALA A 116 -7.51 -16.28 -2.96
N TYR A 117 -6.96 -15.89 -1.82
CA TYR A 117 -7.65 -15.14 -0.79
C TYR A 117 -7.25 -13.65 -0.85
N PRO A 118 -8.17 -12.68 -0.77
CA PRO A 118 -7.82 -11.26 -0.71
C PRO A 118 -7.25 -10.93 0.67
N SER A 119 -5.94 -10.72 0.77
CA SER A 119 -5.26 -10.66 2.08
C SER A 119 -5.81 -9.59 3.03
N PRO A 120 -6.18 -8.37 2.58
CA PRO A 120 -6.75 -7.37 3.48
C PRO A 120 -8.03 -7.84 4.18
N LEU A 121 -8.82 -8.73 3.57
CA LEU A 121 -10.12 -9.13 4.09
C LEU A 121 -9.99 -9.84 5.45
N GLY A 122 -10.50 -9.20 6.50
CA GLY A 122 -10.44 -9.68 7.88
C GLY A 122 -9.09 -9.47 8.58
N TYR A 123 -8.09 -8.90 7.91
CA TYR A 123 -6.80 -8.57 8.52
C TYR A 123 -7.00 -7.48 9.58
N GLY A 124 -6.82 -7.82 10.85
CA GLY A 124 -7.09 -6.88 11.96
C GLY A 124 -8.54 -6.38 12.04
N GLY A 125 -9.47 -7.03 11.33
CA GLY A 125 -10.85 -6.57 11.18
C GLY A 125 -11.12 -5.65 9.98
N PHE A 126 -10.17 -5.45 9.06
CA PHE A 126 -10.41 -4.69 7.82
C PHE A 126 -11.55 -5.32 7.01
N PRO A 127 -12.55 -4.54 6.55
CA PRO A 127 -13.83 -5.10 6.10
C PRO A 127 -13.88 -5.49 4.62
N LYS A 128 -12.87 -5.12 3.83
CA LYS A 128 -12.85 -5.17 2.36
C LYS A 128 -11.66 -5.97 1.82
N SER A 129 -11.64 -6.18 0.52
CA SER A 129 -10.70 -7.07 -0.17
C SER A 129 -9.48 -6.35 -0.73
N VAL A 130 -9.55 -5.02 -0.81
CA VAL A 130 -8.57 -4.10 -1.40
C VAL A 130 -8.66 -2.77 -0.66
N CYS A 131 -7.59 -1.98 -0.64
CA CYS A 131 -7.66 -0.58 -0.20
C CYS A 131 -7.82 0.35 -1.40
N THR A 132 -8.63 1.40 -1.25
CA THR A 132 -8.85 2.43 -2.28
C THR A 132 -8.66 3.82 -1.68
N SER A 133 -7.48 4.41 -1.90
CA SER A 133 -7.06 5.65 -1.25
C SER A 133 -7.14 6.81 -2.25
N VAL A 134 -8.21 7.60 -2.15
CA VAL A 134 -8.48 8.71 -3.06
C VAL A 134 -7.85 10.01 -2.54
N ASN A 135 -7.27 10.83 -3.42
CA ASN A 135 -6.84 12.21 -3.15
C ASN A 135 -6.00 12.42 -1.87
N GLU A 136 -6.56 12.99 -0.79
CA GLU A 136 -5.84 13.21 0.48
C GLU A 136 -5.68 11.95 1.33
N CYS A 137 -6.34 10.85 0.96
CA CYS A 137 -6.15 9.57 1.60
C CYS A 137 -4.75 9.03 1.26
N ILE A 138 -3.92 8.91 2.29
CA ILE A 138 -2.54 8.44 2.21
C ILE A 138 -2.53 6.94 1.93
N CYS A 139 -3.25 6.17 2.73
CA CYS A 139 -3.33 4.72 2.63
C CYS A 139 -4.58 4.17 3.35
N HIS A 140 -4.84 2.87 3.16
CA HIS A 140 -5.87 2.09 3.87
C HIS A 140 -7.30 2.63 3.76
N GLY A 141 -7.62 3.39 2.71
CA GLY A 141 -8.99 3.83 2.43
C GLY A 141 -9.90 2.62 2.24
N ILE A 142 -11.01 2.55 3.00
CA ILE A 142 -11.99 1.46 2.90
C ILE A 142 -12.88 1.70 1.67
N PRO A 143 -12.98 0.74 0.73
CA PRO A 143 -13.98 0.78 -0.33
C PRO A 143 -15.42 0.97 0.18
N ASP A 144 -16.12 1.96 -0.38
CA ASP A 144 -17.44 2.40 0.06
C ASP A 144 -18.28 2.96 -1.11
N SER A 145 -19.43 3.56 -0.78
CA SER A 145 -20.35 4.12 -1.78
C SER A 145 -19.87 5.43 -2.43
N ARG A 146 -18.65 5.90 -2.18
CA ARG A 146 -18.11 7.12 -2.80
C ARG A 146 -17.93 6.89 -4.30
N VAL A 147 -18.56 7.75 -5.09
CA VAL A 147 -18.39 7.81 -6.54
C VAL A 147 -17.10 8.56 -6.87
N LEU A 148 -16.28 8.02 -7.77
CA LEU A 148 -15.09 8.69 -8.29
C LEU A 148 -15.50 9.85 -9.21
N GLU A 149 -14.86 11.00 -9.01
CA GLU A 149 -15.10 12.23 -9.76
C GLU A 149 -13.99 12.47 -10.79
N ASP A 150 -14.32 13.12 -11.91
CA ASP A 150 -13.30 13.56 -12.87
C ASP A 150 -12.29 14.50 -12.18
N GLY A 151 -11.01 14.23 -12.36
CA GLY A 151 -9.91 14.93 -11.70
C GLY A 151 -9.44 14.32 -10.38
N ASP A 152 -10.08 13.26 -9.87
CA ASP A 152 -9.55 12.49 -8.75
C ASP A 152 -8.25 11.74 -9.13
N ILE A 153 -7.41 11.49 -8.13
CA ILE A 153 -6.42 10.41 -8.17
C ILE A 153 -6.80 9.34 -7.14
N ILE A 154 -6.55 8.07 -7.47
CA ILE A 154 -6.86 6.93 -6.59
C ILE A 154 -5.70 5.95 -6.57
N ASN A 155 -5.14 5.67 -5.39
CA ASN A 155 -4.32 4.49 -5.19
C ASN A 155 -5.22 3.27 -4.95
N ILE A 156 -4.91 2.16 -5.64
CA ILE A 156 -5.52 0.85 -5.39
C ILE A 156 -4.39 -0.07 -4.92
N ASP A 157 -4.58 -0.67 -3.75
CA ASP A 157 -3.59 -1.50 -3.08
C ASP A 157 -4.09 -2.93 -2.93
N VAL A 158 -3.40 -3.85 -3.61
CA VAL A 158 -3.79 -5.23 -3.86
C VAL A 158 -2.79 -6.18 -3.24
N THR A 159 -3.27 -6.94 -2.26
CA THR A 159 -2.55 -8.10 -1.75
C THR A 159 -3.36 -9.39 -1.93
N VAL A 160 -2.75 -10.42 -2.54
CA VAL A 160 -3.36 -11.75 -2.68
C VAL A 160 -2.62 -12.79 -1.85
N TYR A 161 -3.32 -13.79 -1.33
CA TYR A 161 -2.75 -14.96 -0.68
C TYR A 161 -3.01 -16.20 -1.54
N LEU A 162 -1.96 -16.69 -2.18
CA LEU A 162 -1.98 -17.83 -3.09
C LEU A 162 -0.91 -18.83 -2.67
N ASN A 163 -1.25 -20.12 -2.65
CA ASN A 163 -0.31 -21.21 -2.34
C ASN A 163 0.46 -21.07 -1.02
N GLY A 164 -0.09 -20.33 -0.05
CA GLY A 164 0.56 -20.09 1.23
C GLY A 164 1.39 -18.80 1.32
N TYR A 165 1.41 -17.98 0.27
CA TYR A 165 2.26 -16.79 0.15
C TYR A 165 1.46 -15.56 -0.27
N HIS A 166 1.80 -14.42 0.32
CA HIS A 166 1.27 -13.10 0.00
C HIS A 166 2.06 -12.47 -1.15
N GLY A 167 1.37 -11.84 -2.11
CA GLY A 167 1.96 -10.96 -3.11
C GLY A 167 1.29 -9.60 -3.03
N ASP A 168 2.09 -8.52 -2.96
CA ASP A 168 1.65 -7.19 -2.55
C ASP A 168 2.11 -6.08 -3.50
N THR A 169 1.19 -5.21 -3.91
CA THR A 169 1.46 -4.13 -4.85
C THR A 169 0.32 -3.12 -4.93
N SER A 170 0.69 -1.87 -5.20
CA SER A 170 -0.26 -0.77 -5.37
C SER A 170 0.19 0.21 -6.45
N ALA A 171 -0.77 0.93 -7.02
CA ALA A 171 -0.51 1.99 -7.97
C ALA A 171 -1.56 3.09 -7.87
N THR A 172 -1.14 4.33 -8.11
CA THR A 172 -2.05 5.47 -8.23
C THR A 172 -2.48 5.67 -9.69
N TYR A 173 -3.79 5.73 -9.90
CA TYR A 173 -4.45 5.96 -11.19
C TYR A 173 -5.10 7.35 -11.25
N PHE A 174 -5.24 7.85 -12.47
CA PHE A 174 -5.99 9.07 -12.76
C PHE A 174 -7.45 8.73 -13.05
N VAL A 175 -8.38 9.52 -12.51
CA VAL A 175 -9.80 9.42 -12.81
C VAL A 175 -10.15 10.50 -13.83
N GLY A 176 -10.28 10.11 -15.11
CA GLY A 176 -10.52 11.06 -16.19
C GLY A 176 -9.37 12.06 -16.36
N GLU A 177 -9.68 13.34 -16.49
CA GLU A 177 -8.67 14.39 -16.70
C GLU A 177 -8.23 15.05 -15.39
N VAL A 178 -7.01 14.73 -14.97
CA VAL A 178 -6.38 15.30 -13.76
C VAL A 178 -5.54 16.53 -14.07
N ASP A 179 -5.34 17.41 -13.07
CA ASP A 179 -4.48 18.57 -13.23
C ASP A 179 -2.97 18.20 -13.24
N GLU A 180 -2.13 19.12 -13.76
CA GLU A 180 -0.69 18.88 -13.87
C GLU A 180 0.01 18.69 -12.51
N LYS A 181 -0.55 19.25 -11.44
CA LYS A 181 -0.02 19.13 -10.08
C LYS A 181 -0.18 17.68 -9.59
N ALA A 182 -1.35 17.07 -9.81
CA ALA A 182 -1.63 15.67 -9.54
C ALA A 182 -0.81 14.72 -10.45
N LYS A 183 -0.72 15.01 -11.76
CA LYS A 183 0.12 14.22 -12.68
C LYS A 183 1.57 14.17 -12.23
N ASN A 184 2.14 15.33 -11.84
CA ASN A 184 3.52 15.39 -11.40
C ASN A 184 3.75 14.67 -10.07
N LEU A 185 2.81 14.75 -9.11
CA LEU A 185 2.89 13.98 -7.87
C LEU A 185 2.95 12.48 -8.14
N VAL A 186 2.02 11.95 -8.94
CA VAL A 186 1.94 10.53 -9.28
C VAL A 186 3.22 10.08 -10.00
N LYS A 187 3.69 10.85 -10.98
CA LYS A 187 4.95 10.57 -11.69
C LYS A 187 6.14 10.50 -10.74
N VAL A 188 6.34 11.50 -9.90
CA VAL A 188 7.50 11.57 -8.99
C VAL A 188 7.45 10.46 -7.93
N THR A 189 6.25 10.10 -7.46
CA THR A 189 6.07 8.97 -6.52
C THR A 189 6.52 7.66 -7.16
N LYS A 190 6.13 7.39 -8.41
CA LYS A 190 6.61 6.22 -9.15
C LYS A 190 8.13 6.26 -9.37
N GLU A 191 8.68 7.41 -9.74
CA GLU A 191 10.13 7.57 -9.90
C GLU A 191 10.91 7.32 -8.60
N CYS A 192 10.35 7.71 -7.45
CA CYS A 192 10.92 7.39 -6.14
C CYS A 192 11.01 5.89 -5.91
N LEU A 193 9.92 5.14 -6.18
CA LEU A 193 9.90 3.68 -6.08
C LEU A 193 10.93 3.04 -7.02
N ASP A 194 10.90 3.39 -8.31
CA ASP A 194 11.79 2.82 -9.33
C ASP A 194 13.27 3.04 -8.95
N LYS A 195 13.62 4.25 -8.48
CA LYS A 195 14.98 4.58 -8.01
C LYS A 195 15.36 3.80 -6.75
N ALA A 196 14.44 3.65 -5.80
CA ALA A 196 14.67 2.88 -4.58
C ALA A 196 14.95 1.40 -4.86
N ILE A 197 14.19 0.80 -5.78
CA ILE A 197 14.42 -0.59 -6.21
C ILE A 197 15.79 -0.71 -6.88
N SER A 198 16.17 0.24 -7.74
CA SER A 198 17.44 0.20 -8.49
C SER A 198 18.72 0.16 -7.62
N VAL A 199 18.61 0.54 -6.35
CA VAL A 199 19.76 0.49 -5.42
C VAL A 199 19.80 -0.77 -4.57
N CYS A 200 18.81 -1.66 -4.68
CA CYS A 200 18.68 -2.88 -3.89
C CYS A 200 19.56 -4.01 -4.45
N ALA A 201 20.34 -4.63 -3.58
CA ALA A 201 21.20 -5.78 -3.88
C ALA A 201 21.66 -6.44 -2.57
N PRO A 202 22.16 -7.69 -2.60
CA PRO A 202 22.73 -8.33 -1.41
C PRO A 202 23.79 -7.46 -0.72
N GLY A 203 23.69 -7.36 0.61
CA GLY A 203 24.61 -6.59 1.44
C GLY A 203 24.36 -5.08 1.43
N VAL A 204 23.49 -4.53 0.58
CA VAL A 204 23.10 -3.11 0.64
C VAL A 204 22.30 -2.84 1.90
N LYS A 205 22.50 -1.67 2.53
CA LYS A 205 21.74 -1.26 3.71
C LYS A 205 20.34 -0.80 3.34
N PHE A 206 19.33 -1.18 4.13
CA PHE A 206 17.94 -0.73 3.93
C PHE A 206 17.80 0.80 3.99
N ASN A 207 18.61 1.50 4.78
CA ASN A 207 18.55 2.97 4.86
C ASN A 207 18.85 3.69 3.54
N LYS A 208 19.46 3.00 2.56
CA LYS A 208 19.70 3.53 1.22
C LYS A 208 18.39 3.72 0.44
N ILE A 209 17.36 2.93 0.72
CA ILE A 209 16.00 3.09 0.15
C ILE A 209 15.45 4.46 0.56
N GLY A 210 15.31 4.70 1.87
CA GLY A 210 14.74 5.94 2.36
C GLY A 210 15.56 7.19 2.03
N LYS A 211 16.89 7.07 1.94
CA LYS A 211 17.74 8.15 1.42
C LYS A 211 17.42 8.46 -0.05
N THR A 212 17.30 7.43 -0.89
CA THR A 212 17.08 7.58 -2.34
C THR A 212 15.71 8.21 -2.64
N ILE A 213 14.66 7.76 -1.95
CA ILE A 213 13.30 8.30 -2.07
C ILE A 213 13.28 9.78 -1.67
N HIS A 214 13.75 10.08 -0.46
CA HIS A 214 13.67 11.43 0.09
C HIS A 214 14.54 12.42 -0.70
N ASP A 215 15.74 12.03 -1.16
CA ASP A 215 16.58 12.87 -2.02
C ASP A 215 15.92 13.19 -3.37
N HIS A 216 15.06 12.30 -3.90
CA HIS A 216 14.30 12.57 -5.13
C HIS A 216 13.08 13.45 -4.85
N ALA A 217 12.30 13.13 -3.81
CA ALA A 217 11.13 13.91 -3.41
C ALA A 217 11.46 15.39 -3.09
N ASP A 218 12.59 15.65 -2.42
CA ASP A 218 13.04 17.01 -2.08
C ASP A 218 13.22 17.92 -3.30
N LYS A 219 13.67 17.36 -4.44
CA LYS A 219 13.85 18.14 -5.69
C LYS A 219 12.54 18.67 -6.25
N HIS A 220 11.43 18.08 -5.83
CA HIS A 220 10.07 18.44 -6.23
C HIS A 220 9.29 19.12 -5.09
N ASN A 221 9.91 19.34 -3.93
CA ASN A 221 9.27 19.87 -2.72
C ASN A 221 8.08 19.03 -2.24
N TYR A 222 8.16 17.70 -2.37
CA TYR A 222 7.14 16.79 -1.85
C TYR A 222 7.55 16.22 -0.49
N GLY A 223 6.55 16.05 0.37
CA GLY A 223 6.70 15.37 1.64
C GLY A 223 6.79 13.86 1.47
N VAL A 224 7.51 13.19 2.38
CA VAL A 224 7.56 11.73 2.50
C VAL A 224 6.89 11.33 3.81
N VAL A 225 5.83 10.54 3.74
CA VAL A 225 5.13 10.02 4.93
C VAL A 225 6.07 9.12 5.73
N GLN A 226 6.03 9.24 7.07
CA GLN A 226 6.99 8.57 7.95
C GLN A 226 6.35 7.50 8.85
N GLN A 227 5.03 7.51 8.97
CA GLN A 227 4.26 6.65 9.86
C GLN A 227 3.94 5.29 9.24
N PHE A 228 4.07 5.18 7.91
CA PHE A 228 3.84 3.95 7.14
C PHE A 228 5.10 3.61 6.33
N VAL A 229 5.39 2.32 6.23
CA VAL A 229 6.71 1.77 5.94
C VAL A 229 6.54 0.50 5.13
N GLY A 230 7.52 0.17 4.30
CA GLY A 230 7.55 -1.14 3.66
C GLY A 230 7.88 -2.23 4.68
N HIS A 231 7.65 -3.48 4.31
CA HIS A 231 7.76 -4.62 5.20
C HIS A 231 8.26 -5.87 4.48
N GLY A 232 8.79 -6.82 5.24
CA GLY A 232 8.92 -8.19 4.73
C GLY A 232 7.54 -8.75 4.40
N VAL A 233 7.47 -9.49 3.29
CA VAL A 233 6.22 -10.10 2.80
C VAL A 233 6.54 -11.47 2.21
N GLY A 234 5.72 -12.47 2.54
CA GLY A 234 5.93 -13.84 2.10
C GLY A 234 4.90 -14.79 2.66
N ARG A 235 5.31 -15.75 3.49
CA ARG A 235 4.36 -16.62 4.20
C ARG A 235 3.51 -15.84 5.20
N VAL A 236 4.09 -14.77 5.74
CA VAL A 236 3.41 -13.76 6.54
C VAL A 236 3.14 -12.51 5.69
N PHE A 237 2.02 -11.84 5.97
CA PHE A 237 1.66 -10.59 5.28
C PHE A 237 2.65 -9.47 5.61
N HIS A 238 2.86 -9.17 6.90
CA HIS A 238 3.82 -8.16 7.35
C HIS A 238 4.85 -8.78 8.31
N SER A 239 6.13 -8.75 7.94
CA SER A 239 7.26 -9.19 8.76
C SER A 239 8.42 -8.20 8.74
N ASP A 240 9.45 -8.46 9.52
CA ASP A 240 10.74 -7.79 9.34
C ASP A 240 11.24 -8.02 7.90
N PRO A 241 12.03 -7.09 7.33
CA PRO A 241 12.48 -5.84 7.94
C PRO A 241 11.44 -4.74 7.76
N VAL A 242 11.45 -3.78 8.67
CA VAL A 242 10.77 -2.49 8.48
C VAL A 242 11.57 -1.62 7.52
N VAL A 243 10.98 -1.25 6.38
CA VAL A 243 11.63 -0.50 5.30
C VAL A 243 11.18 0.96 5.33
N LEU A 244 12.01 1.83 5.92
CA LEU A 244 11.71 3.26 6.03
C LEU A 244 11.92 3.99 4.69
N HIS A 245 10.92 4.76 4.27
CA HIS A 245 10.93 5.55 3.01
C HIS A 245 11.63 6.92 3.12
N TYR A 246 12.07 7.31 4.31
CA TYR A 246 12.77 8.57 4.58
C TYR A 246 14.21 8.35 5.04
N ARG A 247 15.04 9.40 4.96
CA ARG A 247 16.45 9.37 5.42
C ARG A 247 16.53 8.88 6.87
N ASN A 248 17.34 7.85 7.10
CA ASN A 248 17.52 7.26 8.42
C ASN A 248 18.93 6.63 8.57
N ASN A 249 19.27 6.23 9.79
CA ASN A 249 20.59 5.68 10.14
C ASN A 249 20.59 4.16 10.35
N GLY A 250 19.58 3.45 9.83
CA GLY A 250 19.46 1.99 9.90
C GLY A 250 20.69 1.27 9.36
N ARG A 251 21.07 0.16 10.00
CA ARG A 251 22.30 -0.58 9.70
C ARG A 251 22.07 -1.96 9.11
N GLU A 252 20.83 -2.44 9.13
CA GLU A 252 20.41 -3.72 8.56
C GLU A 252 20.69 -3.77 7.06
N ARG A 253 20.99 -4.96 6.58
CA ARG A 253 21.40 -5.22 5.20
C ARG A 253 20.50 -6.25 4.56
N MET A 254 20.21 -6.02 3.29
CA MET A 254 19.49 -6.95 2.43
C MET A 254 20.29 -8.25 2.29
N VAL A 255 19.61 -9.39 2.31
CA VAL A 255 20.22 -10.70 2.14
C VAL A 255 19.64 -11.42 0.93
N LEU A 256 20.40 -12.35 0.36
CA LEU A 256 19.98 -13.13 -0.81
C LEU A 256 18.68 -13.89 -0.52
N ASN A 257 17.81 -13.97 -1.53
CA ASN A 257 16.49 -14.62 -1.49
C ASN A 257 15.47 -14.01 -0.52
N GLN A 258 15.74 -12.81 -0.01
CA GLN A 258 14.83 -12.06 0.84
C GLN A 258 13.75 -11.37 -0.01
N THR A 259 12.49 -11.40 0.46
CA THR A 259 11.39 -10.61 -0.12
C THR A 259 10.89 -9.53 0.84
N PHE A 260 10.58 -8.36 0.29
CA PHE A 260 10.01 -7.22 1.03
C PHE A 260 9.36 -6.23 0.05
N THR A 261 8.53 -5.33 0.59
CA THR A 261 7.88 -4.24 -0.14
C THR A 261 8.70 -2.95 -0.06
N ILE A 262 8.60 -2.14 -1.11
CA ILE A 262 8.94 -0.72 -1.07
C ILE A 262 7.70 0.03 -1.54
N GLU A 263 7.17 0.93 -0.71
CA GLU A 263 5.82 1.50 -0.88
C GLU A 263 5.75 3.01 -0.53
N PRO A 264 6.58 3.87 -1.17
CA PRO A 264 6.64 5.28 -0.80
C PRO A 264 5.30 5.99 -1.00
N MET A 265 4.86 6.66 0.07
CA MET A 265 3.73 7.60 0.05
C MET A 265 4.27 9.03 0.06
N LEU A 266 4.01 9.78 -1.01
CA LEU A 266 4.36 11.20 -1.09
C LEU A 266 3.15 12.09 -0.86
N THR A 267 3.37 13.29 -0.32
CA THR A 267 2.34 14.32 -0.14
C THR A 267 2.76 15.63 -0.78
N ILE A 268 1.80 16.41 -1.28
CA ILE A 268 2.09 17.76 -1.78
C ILE A 268 2.26 18.77 -0.65
N GLY A 269 1.50 18.62 0.42
CA GLY A 269 1.55 19.47 1.60
C GLY A 269 2.03 18.69 2.81
N SER A 270 1.22 18.72 3.87
CA SER A 270 1.53 18.11 5.15
C SER A 270 1.77 16.61 5.05
N ILE A 271 2.84 16.14 5.69
CA ILE A 271 3.08 14.72 5.96
C ILE A 271 2.35 14.21 7.21
N ASN A 272 1.70 15.10 7.97
CA ASN A 272 1.03 14.71 9.21
C ASN A 272 -0.24 13.93 8.86
N PRO A 273 -0.38 12.68 9.34
CA PRO A 273 -1.58 11.89 9.13
C PRO A 273 -2.66 12.22 10.16
N VAL A 274 -3.92 12.04 9.75
CA VAL A 274 -5.10 11.93 10.62
C VAL A 274 -5.81 10.63 10.27
N MET A 275 -6.14 9.83 11.29
CA MET A 275 -6.88 8.59 11.12
C MET A 275 -8.36 8.87 11.34
N TRP A 276 -9.21 8.32 10.47
CA TRP A 276 -10.66 8.39 10.63
C TRP A 276 -11.14 7.46 11.75
N ASP A 277 -12.37 7.67 12.19
CA ASP A 277 -13.00 6.88 13.27
C ASP A 277 -13.25 5.40 12.87
N ASP A 278 -13.05 5.05 11.60
CA ASP A 278 -13.07 3.67 11.10
C ASP A 278 -11.80 2.88 11.50
N ASN A 279 -10.79 3.53 12.08
CA ASN A 279 -9.49 2.99 12.51
C ASN A 279 -8.57 2.50 11.37
N TRP A 280 -8.89 2.83 10.12
CA TRP A 280 -8.12 2.39 8.96
C TRP A 280 -7.75 3.54 8.04
N THR A 281 -8.74 4.36 7.64
CA THR A 281 -8.52 5.38 6.62
C THR A 281 -7.61 6.47 7.18
N VAL A 282 -6.47 6.67 6.52
CA VAL A 282 -5.48 7.68 6.92
C VAL A 282 -5.45 8.77 5.86
N VAL A 283 -5.60 10.02 6.27
CA VAL A 283 -5.62 11.19 5.39
C VAL A 283 -4.57 12.22 5.78
N THR A 284 -4.13 13.06 4.84
CA THR A 284 -3.30 14.22 5.16
C THR A 284 -4.08 15.22 6.01
N GLN A 285 -3.45 15.74 7.06
CA GLN A 285 -4.07 16.69 7.98
C GLN A 285 -4.56 17.96 7.28
N ASP A 286 -3.84 18.40 6.24
CA ASP A 286 -4.13 19.62 5.49
C ASP A 286 -4.96 19.36 4.23
N GLY A 287 -5.27 18.11 3.88
CA GLY A 287 -6.09 17.76 2.70
C GLY A 287 -5.36 17.91 1.39
N SER A 288 -4.04 18.08 1.43
CA SER A 288 -3.23 17.97 0.23
C SER A 288 -3.28 16.55 -0.32
N LEU A 289 -3.08 16.42 -1.63
CA LEU A 289 -3.03 15.13 -2.31
C LEU A 289 -1.87 14.28 -1.78
N SER A 290 -2.10 12.97 -1.74
CA SER A 290 -1.08 11.95 -1.57
C SER A 290 -1.13 10.96 -2.74
N ALA A 291 0.02 10.35 -3.05
CA ALA A 291 0.12 9.27 -4.01
C ALA A 291 1.07 8.19 -3.47
N GLN A 292 0.82 6.96 -3.89
CA GLN A 292 1.59 5.78 -3.50
C GLN A 292 1.78 4.85 -4.71
N PHE A 293 2.94 4.22 -4.77
CA PHE A 293 3.22 3.07 -5.61
C PHE A 293 3.96 2.04 -4.78
N GLU A 294 3.79 0.77 -5.14
CA GLU A 294 4.42 -0.32 -4.41
C GLU A 294 4.77 -1.51 -5.28
N HIS A 295 5.93 -2.11 -4.99
CA HIS A 295 6.27 -3.43 -5.45
C HIS A 295 6.79 -4.32 -4.32
N THR A 296 6.38 -5.59 -4.35
CA THR A 296 7.13 -6.69 -3.74
C THR A 296 8.36 -7.00 -4.60
N ILE A 297 9.55 -7.02 -3.98
CA ILE A 297 10.81 -7.36 -4.65
C ILE A 297 11.49 -8.56 -3.99
N LEU A 298 12.29 -9.29 -4.79
CA LEU A 298 13.16 -10.38 -4.36
C LEU A 298 14.62 -9.99 -4.54
N ILE A 299 15.44 -10.13 -3.51
CA ILE A 299 16.89 -9.91 -3.62
C ILE A 299 17.56 -11.08 -4.32
N THR A 300 18.19 -10.82 -5.47
CA THR A 300 18.92 -11.81 -6.29
C THR A 300 20.43 -11.65 -6.11
N ASN A 301 21.25 -12.49 -6.74
CA ASN A 301 22.72 -12.41 -6.61
C ASN A 301 23.31 -11.08 -7.11
N ASP A 302 22.65 -10.42 -8.04
CA ASP A 302 23.12 -9.27 -8.81
C ASP A 302 22.26 -8.01 -8.64
N GLY A 303 21.19 -8.06 -7.85
CA GLY A 303 20.31 -6.93 -7.62
C GLY A 303 19.00 -7.31 -6.94
N ALA A 304 17.90 -6.85 -7.54
CA ALA A 304 16.55 -7.18 -7.13
C ALA A 304 15.65 -7.47 -8.34
N GLU A 305 14.78 -8.47 -8.21
CA GLU A 305 13.72 -8.81 -9.15
C GLU A 305 12.40 -8.21 -8.65
N ILE A 306 11.66 -7.53 -9.53
CA ILE A 306 10.30 -7.06 -9.22
C ILE A 306 9.33 -8.21 -9.45
N LEU A 307 8.68 -8.69 -8.38
CA LEU A 307 7.78 -9.84 -8.45
C LEU A 307 6.35 -9.47 -8.89
N THR A 308 6.01 -8.19 -8.83
CA THR A 308 4.67 -7.65 -9.12
C THR A 308 4.66 -6.78 -10.38
N GLN A 309 5.35 -7.21 -11.44
CA GLN A 309 5.35 -6.54 -12.74
C GLN A 309 4.47 -7.32 -13.74
N CYS A 310 3.66 -6.58 -14.52
CA CYS A 310 2.88 -7.08 -15.66
C CYS A 310 3.38 -6.47 -16.98
#